data_AF-A0A151L223-F1
#
_entry.id   AF-A0A151L223-F1
#
_cell.length_a   1.000
_cell.length_b   1.000
_cell.length_c   1.000
_cell.angle_alpha   90.00
_cell.angle_beta   90.00
_cell.angle_gamma   90.00
#
_symmetry.space_group_name_H-M   'P 1'
#
loop_
_entity.id
_entity.type
_entity.pdbx_description
1 polymer ?
#
loop_
_entity_poly.entity_id
_entity_poly.type
_entity_poly.pdbx_seq_one_letter_code
_entity_poly.pdbx_strand_id
1 'polypeptide(L)'
;MCGCGLGGVAASVGIFGAVAVNELTKAATVSAFEFATEEGIKAGIQAAIAKIKGTSAFLQLKNVPWSNFIDGSNYNTIPSLVNAVTNAINSTGKTCNDYGTSMDQACSAIGTNVNAWLGPVAQAAKDTTASITESIKTGKLGEVATTSSNLYSAIGYSVLAILIIVLVMIIIYLVLRYRRKKKMNIKSQYKKLLNQ
;
A
#
# COMPACT_ATOMS: atom_id res chain seq x y z
N MET A 1 12.36 46.13 22.09
CA MET A 1 11.54 44.89 22.04
C MET A 1 11.50 44.39 20.61
N CYS A 2 12.26 43.35 20.27
CA CYS A 2 12.11 42.63 18.99
C CYS A 2 12.87 41.30 19.13
N GLY A 3 12.18 40.26 19.59
CA GLY A 3 12.79 38.97 19.90
C GLY A 3 11.81 37.81 20.03
N CYS A 4 10.58 37.96 19.49
CA CYS A 4 9.49 36.98 19.63
C CYS A 4 9.14 36.25 18.32
N GLY A 5 10.06 36.15 17.35
CA GLY A 5 9.78 35.54 16.05
C GLY A 5 10.35 34.13 15.84
N LEU A 6 11.54 33.85 16.35
CA LEU A 6 12.28 32.65 15.90
C LEU A 6 11.95 31.36 16.67
N GLY A 7 11.35 31.44 17.86
CA GLY A 7 10.96 30.26 18.64
C GLY A 7 9.68 29.57 18.12
N GLY A 8 8.77 30.32 17.49
CA GLY A 8 7.48 29.80 17.02
C GLY A 8 7.56 29.02 15.71
N VAL A 9 8.50 29.37 14.84
CA VAL A 9 8.65 28.73 13.51
C VAL A 9 9.27 27.33 13.63
N ALA A 10 10.15 27.09 14.61
CA ALA A 10 10.75 25.78 14.81
C ALA A 10 9.76 24.75 15.38
N ALA A 11 8.89 25.16 16.30
CA ALA A 11 7.87 24.29 16.88
C ALA A 11 6.75 23.96 15.87
N SER A 12 6.38 24.91 15.01
CA SER A 12 5.35 24.68 13.99
C SER A 12 5.83 23.74 12.88
N VAL A 13 7.05 23.91 12.34
CA VAL A 13 7.53 23.07 11.23
C VAL A 13 7.73 21.60 11.65
N GLY A 14 8.13 21.34 12.90
CA GLY A 14 8.27 19.98 13.44
C GLY A 14 6.94 19.25 13.67
N ILE A 15 5.93 19.95 14.17
CA ILE A 15 4.62 19.36 14.49
C ILE A 15 3.76 19.23 13.23
N PHE A 16 3.68 20.28 12.40
CA PHE A 16 2.91 20.24 11.16
C PHE A 16 3.52 19.27 10.14
N GLY A 17 4.85 19.14 10.10
CA GLY A 17 5.53 18.15 9.26
C GLY A 17 5.17 16.71 9.63
N ALA A 18 5.21 16.37 10.92
CA ALA A 18 4.85 15.03 11.39
C ALA A 18 3.37 14.68 11.16
N VAL A 19 2.47 15.65 11.38
CA VAL A 19 1.03 15.46 11.13
C VAL A 19 0.74 15.28 9.63
N ALA A 20 1.34 16.09 8.77
CA ALA A 20 1.17 15.96 7.32
C ALA A 20 1.71 14.63 6.77
N VAL A 21 2.88 14.18 7.25
CA VAL A 21 3.46 12.88 6.87
C VAL A 21 2.56 11.72 7.34
N ASN A 22 1.97 11.82 8.53
CA ASN A 22 1.07 10.79 9.04
C ASN A 22 -0.22 10.67 8.21
N GLU A 23 -0.86 11.78 7.86
CA GLU A 23 -2.05 11.77 7.00
C GLU A 23 -1.74 11.27 5.57
N LEU A 24 -0.60 11.68 5.00
CA LEU A 24 -0.15 11.19 3.69
C LEU A 24 0.14 9.68 3.72
N THR A 25 0.77 9.20 4.80
CA THR A 25 1.02 7.76 5.01
C THR A 25 -0.28 6.98 5.09
N LYS A 26 -1.29 7.47 5.80
CA LYS A 26 -2.63 6.84 5.84
C LYS A 26 -3.27 6.78 4.46
N ALA A 27 -3.30 7.89 3.72
CA ALA A 27 -3.86 7.93 2.38
C ALA A 27 -3.16 6.96 1.43
N ALA A 28 -1.82 6.93 1.44
CA ALA A 28 -1.03 6.00 0.65
C ALA A 28 -1.32 4.53 1.01
N THR A 29 -1.56 4.24 2.29
CA THR A 29 -1.91 2.88 2.76
C THR A 29 -3.31 2.46 2.28
N VAL A 30 -4.29 3.38 2.31
CA VAL A 30 -5.64 3.13 1.76
C VAL A 30 -5.57 2.81 0.27
N SER A 31 -4.91 3.65 -0.52
CA SER A 31 -4.76 3.42 -1.97
C SER A 31 -4.02 2.11 -2.27
N ALA A 32 -3.00 1.75 -1.47
CA ALA A 32 -2.31 0.49 -1.62
C ALA A 32 -3.22 -0.73 -1.32
N PHE A 33 -4.11 -0.63 -0.34
CA PHE A 33 -5.06 -1.69 -0.02
C PHE A 33 -6.17 -1.84 -1.07
N GLU A 34 -6.64 -0.74 -1.64
CA GLU A 34 -7.58 -0.74 -2.77
C GLU A 34 -6.94 -1.43 -3.98
N PHE A 35 -5.73 -1.00 -4.37
CA PHE A 35 -4.97 -1.61 -5.46
C PHE A 35 -4.72 -3.12 -5.24
N ALA A 36 -4.33 -3.51 -4.03
CA ALA A 36 -4.11 -4.93 -3.70
C ALA A 36 -5.40 -5.76 -3.83
N THR A 37 -6.54 -5.18 -3.47
CA THR A 37 -7.85 -5.85 -3.58
C THR A 37 -8.25 -6.01 -5.04
N GLU A 38 -8.04 -4.98 -5.87
CA GLU A 38 -8.33 -5.02 -7.30
C GLU A 38 -7.48 -6.07 -8.03
N GLU A 39 -6.16 -6.05 -7.85
CA GLU A 39 -5.26 -7.03 -8.47
C GLU A 39 -5.48 -8.45 -7.92
N GLY A 40 -5.84 -8.58 -6.64
CA GLY A 40 -6.27 -9.84 -6.06
C GLY A 40 -7.50 -10.41 -6.76
N ILE A 41 -8.57 -9.62 -6.92
CA ILE A 41 -9.79 -10.05 -7.62
C ILE A 41 -9.48 -10.44 -9.06
N LYS A 42 -8.70 -9.63 -9.78
CA LYS A 42 -8.29 -9.90 -11.17
C LYS A 42 -7.54 -11.23 -11.29
N ALA A 43 -6.61 -11.50 -10.37
CA ALA A 43 -5.88 -12.77 -10.34
C ALA A 43 -6.81 -13.95 -10.00
N GLY A 44 -7.75 -13.77 -9.07
CA GLY A 44 -8.77 -14.76 -8.73
C GLY A 44 -9.68 -15.12 -9.90
N ILE A 45 -10.13 -14.13 -10.68
CA ILE A 45 -10.91 -14.33 -11.91
C ILE A 45 -10.10 -15.19 -12.90
N GLN A 46 -8.84 -14.83 -13.13
CA GLN A 46 -7.98 -15.58 -14.06
C GLN A 46 -7.75 -17.02 -13.59
N ALA A 47 -7.56 -17.23 -12.28
CA ALA A 47 -7.43 -18.57 -11.70
C ALA A 47 -8.72 -19.40 -11.89
N ALA A 48 -9.89 -18.79 -11.69
CA ALA A 48 -11.18 -19.46 -11.92
C ALA A 48 -11.32 -19.91 -13.38
N ILE A 49 -11.05 -18.98 -14.31
CA ILE A 49 -11.12 -19.23 -15.77
C ILE A 49 -10.13 -20.32 -16.18
N ALA A 50 -8.89 -20.24 -15.71
CA ALA A 50 -7.86 -21.23 -16.02
C ALA A 50 -8.26 -22.62 -15.50
N LYS A 51 -8.80 -22.70 -14.28
CA LYS A 51 -9.24 -23.95 -13.68
C LYS A 51 -10.41 -24.55 -14.46
N ILE A 52 -11.41 -23.74 -14.83
CA ILE A 52 -12.54 -24.20 -15.67
C ILE A 52 -12.03 -24.78 -16.99
N LYS A 53 -11.14 -24.08 -17.69
CA LYS A 53 -10.55 -24.55 -18.96
C LYS A 53 -9.76 -25.86 -18.83
N GLY A 54 -9.23 -26.14 -17.64
CA GLY A 54 -8.48 -27.37 -17.32
C GLY A 54 -9.32 -28.51 -16.76
N THR A 55 -10.57 -28.24 -16.33
CA THR A 55 -11.46 -29.25 -15.78
C THR A 55 -11.99 -30.15 -16.90
N SER A 56 -11.84 -31.48 -16.74
CA SER A 56 -12.22 -32.47 -17.76
C SER A 56 -13.69 -32.36 -18.18
N ALA A 57 -14.60 -32.10 -17.24
CA ALA A 57 -16.02 -31.90 -17.52
C ALA A 57 -16.34 -30.67 -18.40
N PHE A 58 -15.42 -29.70 -18.51
CA PHE A 58 -15.65 -28.43 -19.21
C PHE A 58 -14.72 -28.24 -20.41
N LEU A 59 -14.03 -29.29 -20.89
CA LEU A 59 -13.07 -29.18 -22.00
C LEU A 59 -13.68 -28.63 -23.28
N GLN A 60 -14.97 -28.93 -23.54
CA GLN A 60 -15.69 -28.39 -24.70
C GLN A 60 -15.91 -26.89 -24.64
N LEU A 61 -15.88 -26.31 -23.44
CA LEU A 61 -16.03 -24.89 -23.18
C LEU A 61 -14.68 -24.17 -23.12
N LYS A 62 -13.56 -24.86 -23.40
CA LYS A 62 -12.20 -24.30 -23.28
C LYS A 62 -12.01 -23.01 -24.07
N ASN A 63 -12.61 -22.92 -25.24
CA ASN A 63 -12.47 -21.78 -26.16
C ASN A 63 -13.57 -20.71 -26.00
N VAL A 64 -14.50 -20.89 -25.05
CA VAL A 64 -15.49 -19.85 -24.74
C VAL A 64 -14.77 -18.60 -24.23
N PRO A 65 -15.19 -17.38 -24.63
CA PRO A 65 -14.67 -16.13 -24.08
C PRO A 65 -15.16 -15.93 -22.65
N TRP A 66 -14.55 -16.66 -21.70
CA TRP A 66 -14.97 -16.69 -20.29
C TRP A 66 -14.99 -15.33 -19.59
N SER A 67 -14.25 -14.35 -20.08
CA SER A 67 -14.30 -12.96 -19.60
C SER A 67 -15.68 -12.31 -19.75
N ASN A 68 -16.54 -12.83 -20.63
CA ASN A 68 -17.90 -12.32 -20.82
C ASN A 68 -18.88 -12.88 -19.79
N PHE A 69 -18.49 -13.93 -19.06
CA PHE A 69 -19.36 -14.67 -18.14
C PHE A 69 -18.87 -14.63 -16.69
N ILE A 70 -17.58 -14.35 -16.48
CA ILE A 70 -16.95 -14.32 -15.15
C ILE A 70 -16.34 -12.94 -14.89
N ASP A 71 -16.73 -12.33 -13.79
CA ASP A 71 -16.26 -11.05 -13.31
C ASP A 71 -16.10 -11.04 -11.77
N GLY A 72 -15.77 -9.87 -11.20
CA GLY A 72 -15.53 -9.72 -9.77
C GLY A 72 -16.73 -10.06 -8.87
N SER A 73 -17.95 -10.14 -9.40
CA SER A 73 -19.16 -10.45 -8.63
C SER A 73 -19.46 -11.96 -8.54
N ASN A 74 -18.90 -12.78 -9.43
CA ASN A 74 -19.38 -14.15 -9.63
C ASN A 74 -18.28 -15.24 -9.69
N TYR A 75 -17.01 -14.85 -9.62
CA TYR A 75 -15.86 -15.73 -9.89
C TYR A 75 -15.49 -16.76 -8.82
N ASN A 76 -16.01 -16.65 -7.59
CA ASN A 76 -15.47 -17.38 -6.44
C ASN A 76 -16.50 -18.14 -5.59
N THR A 77 -17.77 -18.16 -5.99
CA THR A 77 -18.80 -18.96 -5.29
C THR A 77 -19.40 -19.98 -6.24
N ILE A 78 -19.71 -21.15 -5.69
CA ILE A 78 -20.24 -22.25 -6.49
C ILE A 78 -21.56 -21.87 -7.19
N PRO A 79 -22.56 -21.27 -6.52
CA PRO A 79 -23.81 -20.89 -7.19
C PRO A 79 -23.61 -19.88 -8.33
N SER A 80 -22.74 -18.90 -8.13
CA SER A 80 -22.43 -17.91 -9.17
C SER A 80 -21.66 -18.51 -10.34
N LEU A 81 -20.72 -19.42 -10.05
CA LEU A 81 -19.99 -20.17 -11.08
C LEU A 81 -20.92 -21.11 -11.86
N VAL A 82 -21.93 -21.72 -11.22
CA VAL A 82 -22.97 -22.48 -11.92
C VAL A 82 -23.66 -21.60 -12.96
N ASN A 83 -24.09 -20.40 -12.56
CA ASN A 83 -24.74 -19.47 -13.49
C ASN A 83 -23.80 -19.07 -14.65
N ALA A 84 -22.54 -18.77 -14.34
CA ALA A 84 -21.54 -18.44 -15.35
C ALA A 84 -21.32 -19.57 -16.36
N VAL A 85 -21.19 -20.82 -15.90
CA VAL A 85 -21.02 -21.98 -16.77
C VAL A 85 -22.29 -22.26 -17.59
N THR A 86 -23.48 -22.13 -17.00
CA THR A 86 -24.75 -22.25 -17.73
C THR A 86 -24.87 -21.22 -18.84
N ASN A 87 -24.53 -19.96 -18.57
CA ASN A 87 -24.54 -18.90 -19.57
C ASN A 87 -23.50 -19.13 -20.68
N ALA A 88 -22.31 -19.63 -20.30
CA ALA A 88 -21.29 -20.06 -21.25
C ALA A 88 -21.80 -21.18 -22.16
N ILE A 89 -22.46 -22.21 -21.61
CA ILE A 89 -23.07 -23.30 -22.40
C ILE A 89 -24.10 -22.73 -23.38
N ASN A 90 -25.03 -21.91 -22.90
CA ASN A 90 -26.08 -21.30 -23.72
C ASN A 90 -25.51 -20.46 -24.88
N SER A 91 -24.37 -19.79 -24.67
CA SER A 91 -23.70 -19.00 -25.70
C SER A 91 -23.15 -19.83 -26.87
N THR A 92 -22.96 -21.14 -26.67
CA THR A 92 -22.47 -22.04 -27.73
C THR A 92 -23.57 -22.49 -28.70
N GLY A 93 -24.84 -22.16 -28.42
CA GLY A 93 -26.00 -22.65 -29.18
C GLY A 93 -26.31 -24.14 -28.97
N LYS A 94 -25.54 -24.84 -28.10
CA LYS A 94 -25.78 -26.23 -27.72
C LYS A 94 -26.68 -26.28 -26.49
N THR A 95 -27.49 -27.33 -26.38
CA THR A 95 -28.37 -27.55 -25.23
C THR A 95 -27.93 -28.78 -24.44
N CYS A 96 -28.39 -28.88 -23.19
CA CYS A 96 -28.15 -30.04 -22.33
C CYS A 96 -29.01 -31.26 -22.69
N ASN A 97 -29.72 -31.24 -23.83
CA ASN A 97 -30.73 -32.24 -24.17
C ASN A 97 -30.17 -33.43 -24.97
N ASP A 98 -28.92 -33.35 -25.43
CA ASP A 98 -28.29 -34.39 -26.25
C ASP A 98 -27.46 -35.35 -25.38
N TYR A 99 -28.08 -36.44 -24.93
CA TYR A 99 -27.47 -37.48 -24.10
C TYR A 99 -26.24 -38.12 -24.77
N GLY A 100 -25.17 -38.33 -23.98
CA GLY A 100 -23.95 -38.99 -24.45
C GLY A 100 -23.00 -38.10 -25.25
N THR A 101 -23.31 -36.81 -25.39
CA THR A 101 -22.39 -35.85 -25.99
C THR A 101 -21.39 -35.30 -24.97
N SER A 102 -20.34 -34.67 -25.45
CA SER A 102 -19.40 -33.95 -24.59
C SER A 102 -20.02 -32.70 -23.92
N MET A 103 -21.19 -32.23 -24.40
CA MET A 103 -21.95 -31.15 -23.74
C MET A 103 -22.79 -31.70 -22.57
N ASP A 104 -23.33 -32.92 -22.71
CA ASP A 104 -24.00 -33.64 -21.64
C ASP A 104 -23.11 -33.82 -20.40
N GLN A 105 -21.80 -34.04 -20.60
CA GLN A 105 -20.83 -34.07 -19.51
C GLN A 105 -20.76 -32.75 -18.73
N ALA A 106 -20.74 -31.61 -19.42
CA ALA A 106 -20.71 -30.30 -18.78
C ALA A 106 -22.02 -30.02 -18.03
N CYS A 107 -23.16 -30.37 -18.63
CA CYS A 107 -24.48 -30.21 -18.01
C CYS A 107 -24.67 -31.13 -16.79
N SER A 108 -24.27 -32.39 -16.90
CA SER A 108 -24.29 -33.37 -15.81
C SER A 108 -23.40 -32.93 -14.65
N ALA A 109 -22.22 -32.37 -14.93
CA ALA A 109 -21.31 -31.84 -13.91
C ALA A 109 -21.95 -30.72 -13.08
N ILE A 110 -22.72 -29.85 -13.71
CA ILE A 110 -23.44 -28.76 -13.04
C ILE A 110 -24.66 -29.28 -12.28
N GLY A 111 -25.43 -30.21 -12.88
CA GLY A 111 -26.71 -30.66 -12.32
C GLY A 111 -26.59 -31.69 -11.19
N THR A 112 -25.53 -32.50 -11.16
CA THR A 112 -25.46 -33.67 -10.26
C THR A 112 -24.32 -33.62 -9.25
N ASN A 113 -23.18 -33.01 -9.59
CA ASN A 113 -21.99 -33.02 -8.74
C ASN A 113 -21.22 -31.70 -8.76
N VAL A 114 -21.97 -30.61 -8.62
CA VAL A 114 -21.46 -29.24 -8.73
C VAL A 114 -20.24 -28.98 -7.82
N ASN A 115 -20.25 -29.54 -6.61
CA ASN A 115 -19.17 -29.34 -5.64
C ASN A 115 -17.87 -30.01 -6.09
N ALA A 116 -17.92 -31.21 -6.70
CA ALA A 116 -16.71 -31.87 -7.18
C ALA A 116 -16.06 -31.10 -8.34
N TRP A 117 -16.86 -30.45 -9.17
CA TRP A 117 -16.38 -29.79 -10.40
C TRP A 117 -16.07 -28.31 -10.20
N LEU A 118 -16.94 -27.56 -9.53
CA LEU A 118 -16.80 -26.13 -9.31
C LEU A 118 -16.25 -25.78 -7.92
N GLY A 119 -16.23 -26.72 -6.97
CA GLY A 119 -15.54 -26.53 -5.69
C GLY A 119 -14.05 -26.21 -5.87
N PRO A 120 -13.28 -26.98 -6.65
CA PRO A 120 -11.89 -26.68 -6.95
C PRO A 120 -11.69 -25.36 -7.70
N VAL A 121 -12.65 -24.95 -8.52
CA VAL A 121 -12.63 -23.66 -9.24
C VAL A 121 -12.81 -22.51 -8.25
N ALA A 122 -13.86 -22.56 -7.43
CA ALA A 122 -14.14 -21.58 -6.40
C ALA A 122 -12.97 -21.46 -5.41
N GLN A 123 -12.38 -22.59 -5.02
CA GLN A 123 -11.25 -22.62 -4.11
C GLN A 123 -10.01 -21.97 -4.74
N ALA A 124 -9.65 -22.35 -5.97
CA ALA A 124 -8.52 -21.74 -6.68
C ALA A 124 -8.69 -20.22 -6.84
N ALA A 125 -9.91 -19.76 -7.14
CA ALA A 125 -10.24 -18.35 -7.21
C ALA A 125 -10.04 -17.64 -5.86
N LYS A 126 -10.59 -18.19 -4.76
CA LYS A 126 -10.44 -17.62 -3.41
C LYS A 126 -9.00 -17.58 -2.95
N ASP A 127 -8.27 -18.69 -3.11
CA ASP A 127 -6.89 -18.82 -2.66
C ASP A 127 -5.97 -17.86 -3.42
N THR A 128 -6.16 -17.76 -4.74
CA THR A 128 -5.38 -16.81 -5.56
C THR A 128 -5.70 -15.37 -5.19
N THR A 129 -6.98 -15.01 -5.02
CA THR A 129 -7.36 -13.67 -4.56
C THR A 129 -6.72 -13.34 -3.22
N ALA A 130 -6.83 -14.24 -2.24
CA ALA A 130 -6.28 -14.03 -0.91
C ALA A 130 -4.74 -13.89 -0.96
N SER A 131 -4.06 -14.83 -1.62
CA SER A 131 -2.60 -14.86 -1.70
C SER A 131 -2.02 -13.63 -2.40
N ILE A 132 -2.59 -13.21 -3.53
CA ILE A 132 -2.12 -12.03 -4.26
C ILE A 132 -2.43 -10.75 -3.49
N THR A 133 -3.64 -10.64 -2.90
CA THR A 133 -4.00 -9.49 -2.06
C THR A 133 -3.04 -9.35 -0.89
N GLU A 134 -2.74 -10.44 -0.19
CA GLU A 134 -1.83 -10.45 0.96
C GLU A 134 -0.39 -10.12 0.55
N SER A 135 0.10 -10.69 -0.56
CA SER A 135 1.45 -10.42 -1.08
C SER A 135 1.63 -8.95 -1.48
N ILE A 136 0.63 -8.34 -2.12
CA ILE A 136 0.70 -6.93 -2.49
C ILE A 136 0.56 -6.04 -1.25
N LYS A 137 -0.34 -6.36 -0.31
CA LYS A 137 -0.48 -5.61 0.94
C LYS A 137 0.81 -5.61 1.75
N THR A 138 1.42 -6.77 1.94
CA THR A 138 2.68 -6.91 2.68
C THR A 138 3.83 -6.17 1.98
N GLY A 139 3.95 -6.31 0.65
CA GLY A 139 4.93 -5.58 -0.14
C GLY A 139 4.76 -4.05 -0.05
N LYS A 140 3.52 -3.56 -0.20
CA LYS A 140 3.23 -2.11 -0.13
C LYS A 140 3.36 -1.54 1.28
N LEU A 141 3.00 -2.28 2.32
CA LEU A 141 3.27 -1.87 3.70
C LEU A 141 4.78 -1.78 3.96
N GLY A 142 5.57 -2.70 3.42
CA GLY A 142 7.03 -2.62 3.46
C GLY A 142 7.57 -1.36 2.75
N GLU A 143 7.04 -1.04 1.57
CA GLU A 143 7.42 0.17 0.81
C GLU A 143 7.02 1.47 1.55
N VAL A 144 5.83 1.51 2.15
CA VAL A 144 5.38 2.65 2.95
C VAL A 144 6.21 2.79 4.23
N ALA A 145 6.56 1.70 4.91
CA ALA A 145 7.41 1.70 6.11
C ALA A 145 8.84 2.15 5.79
N THR A 146 9.41 1.70 4.68
CA THR A 146 10.74 2.13 4.23
C THR A 146 10.74 3.60 3.77
N THR A 147 9.71 4.05 3.06
CA THR A 147 9.61 5.45 2.64
C THR A 147 9.41 6.40 3.83
N SER A 148 8.53 6.05 4.76
CA SER A 148 8.30 6.85 5.98
C SER A 148 9.54 6.90 6.87
N SER A 149 10.25 5.79 7.08
CA SER A 149 11.51 5.79 7.85
C SER A 149 12.61 6.64 7.21
N ASN A 150 12.70 6.66 5.88
CA ASN A 150 13.60 7.58 5.15
C ASN A 150 13.19 9.04 5.33
N LEU A 151 11.89 9.36 5.28
CA LEU A 151 11.39 10.73 5.54
C LEU A 151 11.68 11.16 6.98
N TYR A 152 11.44 10.29 7.97
CA TYR A 152 11.79 10.55 9.37
C TYR A 152 13.29 10.75 9.56
N SER A 153 14.12 9.95 8.89
CA SER A 153 15.58 10.10 8.93
C SER A 153 16.01 11.44 8.32
N ALA A 154 15.44 11.82 7.17
CA ALA A 154 15.71 13.11 6.54
C ALA A 154 15.30 14.30 7.43
N ILE A 155 14.14 14.21 8.09
CA ILE A 155 13.70 15.19 9.09
C ILE A 155 14.69 15.23 10.26
N GLY A 156 15.13 14.07 10.76
CA GLY A 156 16.14 13.96 11.82
C GLY A 156 17.48 14.61 11.47
N TYR A 157 18.01 14.36 10.27
CA TYR A 157 19.24 15.00 9.80
C TYR A 157 19.09 16.52 9.64
N SER A 158 17.93 17.00 9.19
CA SER A 158 17.63 18.44 9.10
C SER A 158 17.65 19.09 10.49
N VAL A 159 17.02 18.47 11.49
CA VAL A 159 17.03 18.96 12.88
C VAL A 159 18.43 18.91 13.48
N LEU A 160 19.18 17.83 13.28
CA LEU A 160 20.55 17.69 13.75
C LEU A 160 21.48 18.76 13.13
N ALA A 161 21.34 19.04 11.83
CA ALA A 161 22.09 20.07 11.16
C ALA A 161 21.82 21.47 11.74
N ILE A 162 20.56 21.79 12.03
CA ILE A 162 20.18 23.05 12.69
C ILE A 162 20.81 23.14 14.10
N LEU A 163 20.78 22.05 14.88
CA LEU A 163 21.40 22.02 16.22
C LEU A 163 22.92 22.25 16.16
N ILE A 164 23.61 21.67 15.18
CA ILE A 164 25.06 21.89 14.98
C ILE A 164 25.34 23.37 14.65
N ILE A 165 24.56 23.98 13.75
CA ILE A 165 24.70 25.41 13.40
C ILE A 165 24.49 26.30 14.63
N VAL A 166 23.45 26.03 15.43
CA VAL A 166 23.14 26.78 16.65
C VAL A 166 24.26 26.62 17.70
N LEU A 167 24.79 25.40 17.89
CA LEU A 167 25.91 25.14 18.80
C LEU A 167 27.16 25.94 18.41
N VAL A 168 27.52 25.95 17.12
CA VAL A 168 28.66 26.74 16.61
C VAL A 168 28.46 28.23 16.88
N MET A 169 27.25 28.77 16.63
CA MET A 169 26.92 30.16 16.93
C MET A 169 27.08 30.48 18.42
N ILE A 170 26.64 29.60 19.32
CA ILE A 170 26.78 29.79 20.77
C ILE A 170 28.25 29.81 21.18
N ILE A 171 29.08 28.91 20.66
CA ILE A 171 30.52 28.86 20.98
C ILE A 171 31.21 30.16 20.54
N ILE A 172 31.00 30.59 19.28
CA ILE A 172 31.55 31.85 18.75
C ILE A 172 31.06 33.03 19.59
N TYR A 173 29.77 33.07 19.90
CA TYR A 173 29.16 34.10 20.73
C TYR A 173 29.80 34.17 22.12
N LEU A 174 30.00 33.03 22.79
CA LEU A 174 30.63 32.95 24.10
C LEU A 174 32.09 33.44 24.06
N VAL A 175 32.85 33.06 23.04
CA VAL A 175 34.23 33.54 22.84
C VAL A 175 34.24 35.06 22.64
N LEU A 176 33.39 35.60 21.78
CA LEU A 176 33.29 37.03 21.53
C LEU A 176 32.84 37.79 22.79
N ARG A 177 31.87 37.26 23.52
CA ARG A 177 31.37 37.84 24.78
C ARG A 177 32.46 37.84 25.85
N TYR A 178 33.21 36.75 25.97
CA TYR A 178 34.33 36.65 26.89
C TYR A 178 35.42 37.67 26.55
N ARG A 179 35.79 37.79 25.27
CA ARG A 179 36.77 38.79 24.80
C ARG A 179 36.33 40.23 25.11
N ARG A 180 35.04 40.56 24.90
CA ARG A 180 34.49 41.89 25.25
C ARG A 180 34.57 42.16 26.75
N LYS A 181 34.17 41.20 27.60
CA LYS A 181 34.28 41.34 29.07
C LYS A 181 35.72 41.53 29.52
N LYS A 182 36.66 40.73 29.02
CA LYS A 182 38.09 40.86 29.34
C LYS A 182 38.62 42.26 28.98
N LYS A 183 38.28 42.76 27.77
CA LYS A 183 38.69 44.11 27.34
C LYS A 183 38.14 45.22 28.24
N MET A 184 36.91 45.09 28.74
CA MET A 184 36.32 46.07 29.66
C MET A 184 36.96 46.03 31.06
N ASN A 185 37.22 44.83 31.61
CA ASN A 185 37.87 44.70 32.91
C ASN A 185 39.27 45.31 32.91
N ILE A 186 40.04 45.07 31.86
CA ILE A 186 41.38 45.66 31.70
C ILE A 186 41.28 47.20 31.63
N LYS A 187 40.36 47.74 30.83
CA LYS A 187 40.14 49.20 30.76
C LYS A 187 39.78 49.83 32.10
N SER A 188 39.02 49.13 32.95
CA SER A 188 38.62 49.64 34.26
C SER A 188 39.80 49.76 35.24
N GLN A 189 40.78 48.85 35.15
CA GLN A 189 41.97 48.89 35.98
C GLN A 189 42.91 50.03 35.57
N TYR A 190 43.12 50.23 34.26
CA TYR A 190 43.91 51.37 33.79
C TYR A 190 43.30 52.72 34.20
N LYS A 191 41.96 52.85 34.18
CA LYS A 191 41.28 54.06 34.65
C LYS A 191 41.52 54.35 36.14
N LYS A 192 41.72 53.32 36.97
CA LYS A 192 42.02 53.47 38.40
C LYS A 192 43.45 53.93 38.64
N LEU A 193 44.42 53.37 37.91
CA LEU A 193 45.84 53.72 38.04
C LEU A 193 46.16 55.16 37.58
N LEU A 194 45.39 55.69 36.62
CA LEU A 194 45.60 57.02 36.05
C LEU A 194 44.93 58.15 36.85
N ASN A 195 44.13 57.81 37.85
CA ASN A 195 43.41 58.75 38.72
C ASN A 195 44.03 58.84 40.13
N GLN A 196 45.20 58.23 40.34
CA GLN A 196 46.10 58.52 41.47
C GLN A 196 47.12 59.56 41.03
#